data_AF-A0A1F3AEX8-F1
#
_entry.id   AF-A0A1F3AEX8-F1
#
_cell.length_a   1.000
_cell.length_b   1.000
_cell.length_c   1.000
_cell.angle_alpha   90.00
_cell.angle_beta   90.00
_cell.angle_gamma   90.00
#
_symmetry.space_group_name_H-M   'P 1'
#
loop_
_entity.id
_entity.type
_entity.pdbx_description
1 polymer ?
#
loop_
_entity_poly.entity_id
_entity_poly.type
_entity_poly.pdbx_seq_one_letter_code
_entity_poly.pdbx_strand_id
1 'polypeptide(L)'
;MTERGMTKGERMELSSLIRKRERVMKMQADERAAAMLADFDAQSATIYAFDDDAVWKEATKVAAEAVKAAQEQIEERCKALGIPREFAPGLHFGLHGRGQNEVQTRRVELRRAAKSRIEAIMIEAKAKIERLSLDAQTEVIASGLESAAAKTFLEAMPTLELLMPTINAVEVKQLVDQRHDARRSRYDTDTYQ
;
A
#
# COMPACT_ATOMS: atom_id res chain seq x y z
N MET A 1 20.77 26.90 -45.65
CA MET A 1 19.31 26.86 -45.42
C MET A 1 19.10 27.00 -43.93
N THR A 2 18.61 28.15 -43.47
CA THR A 2 18.24 28.34 -42.06
C THR A 2 16.99 27.51 -41.80
N GLU A 3 17.11 26.47 -40.97
CA GLU A 3 15.96 25.71 -40.50
C GLU A 3 14.95 26.69 -39.89
N ARG A 4 13.73 26.67 -40.42
CA ARG A 4 12.64 27.47 -39.88
C ARG A 4 12.27 26.84 -38.53
N GLY A 5 12.50 27.55 -37.43
CA GLY A 5 12.04 27.11 -36.12
C GLY A 5 10.53 26.86 -36.13
N MET A 6 10.06 25.98 -35.22
CA MET A 6 8.62 25.67 -35.07
C MET A 6 7.80 26.96 -35.03
N THR A 7 6.73 27.01 -35.81
CA THR A 7 5.77 28.11 -35.80
C THR A 7 5.00 28.15 -34.48
N LYS A 8 4.36 29.30 -34.19
CA LYS A 8 3.48 29.43 -33.03
C LYS A 8 2.34 28.40 -33.04
N GLY A 9 1.79 28.09 -34.21
CA GLY A 9 0.71 27.11 -34.39
C GLY A 9 1.17 25.70 -33.99
N GLU A 10 2.31 25.26 -34.53
CA GLU A 10 2.90 23.94 -34.21
C GLU A 10 3.19 23.80 -32.71
N ARG A 11 3.74 24.85 -32.06
CA ARG A 11 3.99 24.82 -30.60
C ARG A 11 2.71 24.70 -29.79
N MET A 12 1.64 25.39 -30.19
CA MET A 12 0.34 25.30 -29.51
C MET A 12 -0.28 23.91 -29.65
N GLU A 13 -0.24 23.33 -30.86
CA GLU A 13 -0.75 21.99 -31.11
C GLU A 13 0.04 20.92 -30.36
N LEU A 14 1.37 21.02 -30.38
CA LEU A 14 2.25 20.08 -29.69
C LEU A 14 2.07 20.17 -28.16
N SER A 15 1.96 21.38 -27.62
CA SER A 15 1.65 21.58 -26.18
C SER A 15 0.29 20.98 -25.80
N SER A 16 -0.71 21.13 -26.67
CA SER A 16 -2.04 20.51 -26.49
C SER A 16 -1.96 18.99 -26.51
N LEU A 17 -1.20 18.42 -27.46
CA LEU A 17 -0.99 16.98 -27.56
C LEU A 17 -0.28 16.41 -26.34
N ILE A 18 0.78 17.06 -25.84
CA ILE A 18 1.52 16.63 -24.64
C ILE A 18 0.56 16.52 -23.45
N ARG A 19 -0.28 17.53 -23.20
CA ARG A 19 -1.28 17.51 -22.12
C ARG A 19 -2.32 16.40 -22.29
N LYS A 20 -2.76 16.13 -23.52
CA LYS A 20 -3.69 15.02 -23.80
C LYS A 20 -3.01 13.67 -23.51
N ARG A 21 -1.75 13.49 -23.91
CA ARG A 21 -0.97 12.27 -23.66
C ARG A 21 -0.74 12.06 -22.17
N GLU A 22 -0.40 13.11 -21.42
CA GLU A 22 -0.27 13.07 -19.97
C GLU A 22 -1.56 12.55 -19.31
N ARG A 23 -2.72 13.12 -19.68
CA ARG A 23 -4.02 12.70 -19.16
C ARG A 23 -4.29 11.22 -19.44
N VAL A 24 -4.07 10.77 -20.68
CA VAL A 24 -4.26 9.37 -21.07
C VAL A 24 -3.33 8.45 -20.27
N MET A 25 -2.05 8.79 -20.15
CA MET A 25 -1.10 7.97 -19.40
C MET A 25 -1.46 7.87 -17.91
N LYS A 26 -1.97 8.94 -17.29
CA LYS A 26 -2.48 8.88 -15.91
C LYS A 26 -3.68 7.96 -15.76
N MET A 27 -4.63 7.98 -16.71
CA MET A 27 -5.76 7.06 -16.73
C MET A 27 -5.30 5.61 -16.90
N GLN A 28 -4.32 5.37 -17.77
CA GLN A 28 -3.71 4.04 -17.95
C GLN A 28 -2.99 3.55 -16.68
N ALA A 29 -2.39 4.45 -15.90
CA ALA A 29 -1.80 4.09 -14.61
C ALA A 29 -2.88 3.64 -13.60
N ASP A 30 -4.04 4.29 -13.58
CA ASP A 30 -5.19 3.87 -12.75
C ASP A 30 -5.73 2.50 -13.18
N GLU A 31 -5.93 2.30 -14.49
CA GLU A 31 -6.37 1.03 -15.06
C GLU A 31 -5.39 -0.11 -14.72
N ARG A 32 -4.09 0.15 -14.87
CA ARG A 32 -3.05 -0.83 -14.54
C ARG A 32 -3.03 -1.16 -13.06
N ALA A 33 -3.20 -0.18 -12.18
CA ALA A 33 -3.28 -0.40 -10.73
C ALA A 33 -4.48 -1.28 -10.36
N ALA A 34 -5.64 -1.06 -10.99
CA ALA A 34 -6.82 -1.90 -10.80
C ALA A 34 -6.57 -3.34 -11.28
N ALA A 35 -5.96 -3.51 -12.46
CA ALA A 35 -5.59 -4.83 -12.99
C ALA A 35 -4.61 -5.56 -12.07
N MET A 36 -3.58 -4.88 -11.55
CA MET A 36 -2.62 -5.46 -10.60
C MET A 36 -3.29 -5.98 -9.33
N LEU A 37 -4.31 -5.27 -8.81
CA LEU A 37 -5.04 -5.73 -7.63
C LEU A 37 -5.90 -6.96 -7.95
N ALA A 38 -6.56 -6.98 -9.10
CA ALA A 38 -7.33 -8.14 -9.55
C ALA A 38 -6.44 -9.37 -9.75
N ASP A 39 -5.26 -9.21 -10.36
CA ASP A 39 -4.27 -10.28 -10.54
C ASP A 39 -3.79 -10.82 -9.19
N PHE A 40 -3.51 -9.93 -8.23
CA PHE A 40 -3.14 -10.32 -6.88
C PHE A 40 -4.24 -11.14 -6.19
N ASP A 41 -5.50 -10.73 -6.35
CA ASP A 41 -6.65 -11.45 -5.78
C ASP A 41 -6.78 -12.86 -6.35
N ALA A 42 -6.58 -13.02 -7.66
CA ALA A 42 -6.60 -14.32 -8.33
C ALA A 42 -5.45 -15.23 -7.84
N GLN A 43 -4.25 -14.68 -7.68
CA GLN A 43 -3.11 -15.41 -7.12
C GLN A 43 -3.37 -15.83 -5.66
N SER A 44 -3.93 -14.91 -4.85
CA SER A 44 -4.31 -15.20 -3.46
C SER A 44 -5.34 -16.33 -3.39
N ALA A 45 -6.37 -16.30 -4.24
CA ALA A 45 -7.38 -17.35 -4.30
C ALA A 45 -6.77 -18.73 -4.64
N THR A 46 -5.75 -18.77 -5.51
CA THR A 46 -5.05 -20.01 -5.86
C THR A 46 -4.28 -20.60 -4.68
N ILE A 47 -3.56 -19.76 -3.92
CA ILE A 47 -2.76 -20.20 -2.75
C ILE A 47 -3.66 -20.79 -1.66
N TYR A 48 -4.84 -20.20 -1.45
CA TYR A 48 -5.80 -20.62 -0.44
C TYR A 48 -6.95 -21.46 -1.03
N ALA A 49 -6.71 -22.20 -2.11
CA ALA A 49 -7.74 -23.05 -2.73
C ALA A 49 -8.24 -24.17 -1.79
N PHE A 50 -7.40 -24.61 -0.84
CA PHE A 50 -7.80 -25.56 0.21
C PHE A 50 -8.74 -24.95 1.25
N ASP A 51 -8.85 -23.62 1.29
CA ASP A 51 -9.72 -22.87 2.20
C ASP A 51 -11.17 -22.77 1.72
N ASP A 52 -11.53 -23.60 0.74
CA ASP A 52 -12.92 -23.76 0.33
C ASP A 52 -13.75 -24.34 1.50
N ASP A 53 -14.89 -23.71 1.73
CA ASP A 53 -15.82 -24.04 2.80
C ASP A 53 -16.26 -25.52 2.71
N ALA A 54 -16.40 -26.07 1.50
CA ALA A 54 -16.73 -27.48 1.31
C ALA A 54 -15.63 -28.43 1.81
N VAL A 55 -14.36 -28.13 1.53
CA VAL A 55 -13.21 -28.95 1.94
C VAL A 55 -13.06 -28.93 3.46
N TRP A 56 -13.16 -27.74 4.07
CA TRP A 56 -13.12 -27.61 5.53
C TRP A 56 -14.32 -28.25 6.22
N LYS A 57 -15.53 -28.08 5.68
CA LYS A 57 -16.73 -28.71 6.24
C LYS A 57 -16.62 -30.22 6.27
N GLU A 58 -16.13 -30.83 5.20
CA GLU A 58 -15.97 -32.28 5.15
C GLU A 58 -14.87 -32.75 6.11
N ALA A 59 -13.70 -32.12 6.12
CA ALA A 59 -12.62 -32.47 7.05
C ALA A 59 -13.04 -32.28 8.52
N THR A 60 -13.75 -31.20 8.83
CA THR A 60 -14.28 -30.89 10.16
C THR A 60 -15.35 -31.91 10.57
N LYS A 61 -16.21 -32.33 9.63
CA LYS A 61 -17.23 -33.35 9.87
C LYS A 61 -16.58 -34.70 10.20
N VAL A 62 -15.60 -35.15 9.40
CA VAL A 62 -14.87 -36.40 9.66
C VAL A 62 -14.17 -36.38 11.02
N ALA A 63 -13.50 -35.26 11.35
CA ALA A 63 -12.86 -35.11 12.66
C ALA A 63 -13.87 -35.12 13.82
N ALA A 64 -15.00 -34.43 13.67
CA ALA A 64 -16.07 -34.40 14.67
C ALA A 64 -16.70 -35.78 14.90
N GLU A 65 -16.93 -36.55 13.82
CA GLU A 65 -17.44 -37.91 13.90
C GLU A 65 -16.45 -38.85 14.63
N ALA A 66 -15.15 -38.73 14.33
CA ALA A 66 -14.11 -39.51 15.00
C ALA A 66 -13.99 -39.17 16.50
N VAL A 67 -14.02 -37.88 16.86
CA VAL A 67 -13.99 -37.46 18.28
C VAL A 67 -15.22 -37.94 19.02
N LYS A 68 -16.41 -37.87 18.39
CA LYS A 68 -17.64 -38.40 18.98
C LYS A 68 -17.52 -39.91 19.27
N ALA A 69 -17.07 -40.69 18.28
CA ALA A 69 -16.90 -42.14 18.44
C ALA A 69 -15.88 -42.48 19.54
N ALA A 70 -14.76 -41.75 19.61
CA ALA A 70 -13.76 -41.93 20.65
C ALA A 70 -14.29 -41.54 22.04
N GLN A 71 -15.07 -40.47 22.15
CA GLN A 71 -15.70 -40.05 23.40
C GLN A 71 -16.69 -41.11 23.90
N GLU A 72 -17.50 -41.70 23.03
CA GLU A 72 -18.43 -42.79 23.39
C GLU A 72 -17.69 -44.01 23.97
N GLN A 73 -16.55 -44.39 23.38
CA GLN A 73 -15.70 -45.49 23.89
C GLN A 73 -15.10 -45.17 25.27
N ILE A 74 -14.66 -43.93 25.48
CA ILE A 74 -14.15 -43.47 26.78
C ILE A 74 -15.25 -43.55 27.83
N GLU A 75 -16.45 -43.06 27.51
CA GLU A 75 -17.60 -43.08 28.43
C GLU A 75 -17.99 -44.51 28.82
N GLU A 76 -18.04 -45.43 27.85
CA GLU A 76 -18.32 -46.84 28.11
C GLU A 76 -17.26 -47.48 29.01
N ARG A 77 -15.97 -47.20 28.75
CA ARG A 77 -14.86 -47.72 29.56
C ARG A 77 -14.88 -47.15 30.98
N CYS A 78 -15.13 -45.86 31.16
CA CYS A 78 -15.25 -45.23 32.47
C CYS A 78 -16.42 -45.81 33.26
N LYS A 79 -17.57 -46.04 32.60
CA LYS A 79 -18.72 -46.71 33.20
C LYS A 79 -18.38 -48.13 33.67
N ALA A 80 -17.67 -48.91 32.86
CA ALA A 80 -17.23 -50.26 33.21
C ALA A 80 -16.24 -50.28 34.39
N LEU A 81 -15.45 -49.22 34.57
CA LEU A 81 -14.51 -49.07 35.68
C LEU A 81 -15.14 -48.44 36.94
N GLY A 82 -16.42 -48.08 36.90
CA GLY A 82 -17.11 -47.43 38.02
C GLY A 82 -16.69 -45.98 38.25
N ILE A 83 -16.07 -45.34 37.25
CA ILE A 83 -15.66 -43.93 37.32
C ILE A 83 -16.92 -43.06 37.12
N PRO A 84 -17.29 -42.19 38.09
CA PRO A 84 -18.42 -41.28 37.93
C PRO A 84 -18.20 -40.31 36.76
N ARG A 85 -19.30 -39.86 36.15
CA ARG A 85 -19.24 -39.04 34.93
C ARG A 85 -18.45 -37.74 35.12
N GLU A 86 -18.51 -37.11 36.29
CA GLU A 86 -17.75 -35.89 36.58
C GLU A 86 -16.22 -36.09 36.58
N PHE A 87 -15.76 -37.34 36.72
CA PHE A 87 -14.34 -37.71 36.68
C PHE A 87 -13.94 -38.38 35.36
N ALA A 88 -14.88 -38.57 34.42
CA ALA A 88 -14.58 -39.14 33.12
C ALA A 88 -13.80 -38.12 32.25
N PRO A 89 -12.72 -38.53 31.58
CA PRO A 89 -11.99 -37.65 30.68
C PRO A 89 -12.83 -37.31 29.45
N GLY A 90 -12.65 -36.09 28.94
CA GLY A 90 -13.28 -35.60 27.72
C GLY A 90 -12.29 -35.40 26.59
N LEU A 91 -12.68 -35.78 25.39
CA LEU A 91 -12.04 -35.40 24.14
C LEU A 91 -12.78 -34.22 23.52
N HIS A 92 -12.02 -33.25 23.07
CA HIS A 92 -12.52 -32.15 22.27
C HIS A 92 -11.61 -31.99 21.06
N PHE A 93 -12.21 -31.65 19.93
CA PHE A 93 -11.50 -31.23 18.73
C PHE A 93 -11.80 -29.76 18.52
N GLY A 94 -10.72 -29.01 18.31
CA GLY A 94 -10.76 -27.62 17.89
C GLY A 94 -9.57 -27.36 16.99
N LEU A 95 -9.74 -26.45 16.04
CA LEU A 95 -8.64 -25.99 15.21
C LEU A 95 -7.78 -25.05 16.06
N HIS A 96 -6.58 -25.49 16.45
CA HIS A 96 -5.59 -24.63 17.08
C HIS A 96 -4.76 -23.92 16.03
N GLY A 97 -4.91 -22.58 15.93
CA GLY A 97 -4.07 -21.70 15.11
C GLY A 97 -4.02 -22.08 13.62
N ARG A 98 -4.50 -21.19 12.75
CA ARG A 98 -4.64 -21.33 11.27
C ARG A 98 -5.86 -22.10 10.79
N GLY A 99 -7.02 -21.89 11.42
CA GLY A 99 -8.32 -22.26 10.83
C GLY A 99 -8.83 -21.22 9.81
N GLN A 100 -10.01 -21.45 9.23
CA GLN A 100 -10.66 -20.59 8.22
C GLN A 100 -10.72 -19.10 8.62
N ASN A 101 -10.94 -18.78 9.91
CA ASN A 101 -10.99 -17.40 10.40
C ASN A 101 -9.64 -16.66 10.34
N GLU A 102 -8.53 -17.37 10.63
CA GLU A 102 -7.20 -16.80 10.50
C GLU A 102 -6.79 -16.65 9.03
N VAL A 103 -7.20 -17.59 8.16
CA VAL A 103 -6.97 -17.46 6.71
C VAL A 103 -7.69 -16.25 6.15
N GLN A 104 -8.96 -16.03 6.52
CA GLN A 104 -9.70 -14.81 6.14
C GLN A 104 -9.01 -13.54 6.62
N THR A 105 -8.64 -13.47 7.90
CA THR A 105 -7.92 -12.31 8.48
C THR A 105 -6.61 -12.06 7.72
N ARG A 106 -5.87 -13.13 7.43
CA ARG A 106 -4.60 -13.04 6.70
C ARG A 106 -4.78 -12.58 5.26
N ARG A 107 -5.83 -13.02 4.56
CA ARG A 107 -6.15 -12.54 3.20
C ARG A 107 -6.48 -11.06 3.20
N VAL A 108 -7.23 -10.57 4.20
CA VAL A 108 -7.53 -9.15 4.35
C VAL A 108 -6.25 -8.33 4.60
N GLU A 109 -5.36 -8.79 5.49
CA GLU A 109 -4.07 -8.16 5.74
C GLU A 109 -3.20 -8.08 4.48
N LEU A 110 -3.07 -9.21 3.77
CA LEU A 110 -2.29 -9.31 2.55
C LEU A 110 -2.85 -8.42 1.44
N ARG A 111 -4.18 -8.39 1.27
CA ARG A 111 -4.86 -7.49 0.33
C ARG A 111 -4.61 -6.03 0.68
N ARG A 112 -4.67 -5.66 1.96
CA ARG A 112 -4.39 -4.30 2.42
C ARG A 112 -2.95 -3.90 2.11
N ALA A 113 -1.98 -4.76 2.39
CA ALA A 113 -0.57 -4.52 2.08
C ALA A 113 -0.34 -4.38 0.57
N ALA A 114 -0.94 -5.26 -0.24
CA ALA A 114 -0.87 -5.19 -1.70
C ALA A 114 -1.46 -3.88 -2.23
N LYS A 115 -2.64 -3.47 -1.75
CA LYS A 115 -3.28 -2.20 -2.11
C LYS A 115 -2.37 -1.01 -1.81
N SER A 116 -1.82 -0.93 -0.59
CA SER A 116 -0.90 0.16 -0.22
C SER A 116 0.35 0.19 -1.10
N ARG A 117 0.91 -0.97 -1.46
CA ARG A 117 2.07 -1.04 -2.36
C ARG A 117 1.73 -0.59 -3.78
N ILE A 118 0.61 -1.05 -4.33
CA ILE A 118 0.13 -0.69 -5.67
C ILE A 118 -0.15 0.82 -5.74
N GLU A 119 -0.78 1.38 -4.71
CA GLU A 119 -1.06 2.81 -4.63
C GLU A 119 0.22 3.65 -4.62
N ALA A 120 1.24 3.25 -3.86
CA ALA A 120 2.53 3.92 -3.86
C ALA A 120 3.19 3.90 -5.25
N ILE A 121 3.16 2.74 -5.94
CA ILE A 121 3.69 2.60 -7.31
C ILE A 121 2.92 3.49 -8.29
N MET A 122 1.60 3.53 -8.17
CA MET A 122 0.73 4.36 -9.02
C MET A 122 1.01 5.85 -8.83
N ILE A 123 1.14 6.31 -7.59
CA ILE A 123 1.48 7.71 -7.27
C ILE A 123 2.85 8.06 -7.87
N GLU A 124 3.85 7.20 -7.70
CA GLU A 124 5.18 7.39 -8.28
C GLU A 124 5.12 7.47 -9.81
N ALA A 125 4.37 6.58 -10.45
CA ALA A 125 4.19 6.58 -11.91
C ALA A 125 3.51 7.87 -12.40
N LYS A 126 2.45 8.32 -11.73
CA LYS A 126 1.76 9.58 -12.06
C LYS A 126 2.68 10.78 -11.91
N ALA A 127 3.47 10.84 -10.84
CA ALA A 127 4.45 11.91 -10.64
C ALA A 127 5.52 11.93 -11.74
N LYS A 128 6.00 10.75 -12.19
CA LYS A 128 6.93 10.66 -13.33
C LYS A 128 6.28 11.13 -14.64
N ILE A 129 5.03 10.75 -14.90
CA ILE A 129 4.27 11.20 -16.09
C ILE A 129 4.12 12.73 -16.09
N GLU A 130 3.80 13.33 -14.94
CA GLU A 130 3.71 14.79 -14.80
C GLU A 130 5.03 15.48 -15.09
N ARG A 131 6.13 14.97 -14.52
CA ARG A 131 7.47 15.51 -14.75
C ARG A 131 7.83 15.46 -16.23
N LEU A 132 7.66 14.30 -16.88
CA LEU A 132 7.94 14.15 -18.32
C LEU A 132 7.07 15.07 -19.19
N SER A 133 5.80 15.28 -18.82
CA SER A 133 4.90 16.21 -19.52
C SER A 133 5.35 17.67 -19.36
N LEU A 134 5.78 18.05 -18.15
CA LEU A 134 6.29 19.38 -17.87
C LEU A 134 7.60 19.64 -18.62
N ASP A 135 8.54 18.70 -18.58
CA ASP A 135 9.82 18.80 -19.28
C ASP A 135 9.60 18.97 -20.79
N ALA A 136 8.73 18.14 -21.38
CA ALA A 136 8.38 18.25 -22.80
C ALA A 136 7.69 19.57 -23.13
N GLN A 137 6.76 20.06 -22.29
CA GLN A 137 6.14 21.37 -22.48
C GLN A 137 7.18 22.50 -22.40
N THR A 138 8.14 22.39 -21.50
CA THR A 138 9.22 23.36 -21.31
C THR A 138 10.12 23.42 -22.53
N GLU A 139 10.50 22.26 -23.08
CA GLU A 139 11.31 22.16 -24.30
C GLU A 139 10.60 22.78 -25.52
N VAL A 140 9.32 22.47 -25.70
CA VAL A 140 8.50 23.04 -26.80
C VAL A 140 8.41 24.55 -26.69
N ILE A 141 8.20 25.08 -25.48
CA ILE A 141 8.15 26.54 -25.26
C ILE A 141 9.53 27.16 -25.49
N ALA A 142 10.59 26.60 -24.89
CA ALA A 142 11.97 27.11 -24.97
C ALA A 142 12.46 27.19 -26.42
N SER A 143 12.13 26.19 -27.26
CA SER A 143 12.48 26.18 -28.69
C SER A 143 11.92 27.37 -29.48
N GLY A 144 10.85 28.00 -28.98
CA GLY A 144 10.19 29.13 -29.61
C GLY A 144 10.44 30.49 -28.94
N LEU A 145 11.30 30.55 -27.91
CA LEU A 145 11.65 31.80 -27.23
C LEU A 145 12.75 32.55 -27.99
N GLU A 146 12.39 33.68 -28.59
CA GLU A 146 13.35 34.53 -29.32
C GLU A 146 13.91 35.66 -28.46
N SER A 147 13.18 36.13 -27.44
CA SER A 147 13.62 37.24 -26.59
C SER A 147 14.52 36.77 -25.44
N ALA A 148 15.58 37.54 -25.18
CA ALA A 148 16.49 37.28 -24.06
C ALA A 148 15.76 37.32 -22.69
N ALA A 149 14.83 38.28 -22.52
CA ALA A 149 14.03 38.40 -21.30
C ALA A 149 13.19 37.14 -21.02
N ALA A 150 12.63 36.49 -22.04
CA ALA A 150 11.85 35.27 -21.85
C ALA A 150 12.72 34.05 -21.50
N LYS A 151 13.95 33.97 -22.04
CA LYS A 151 14.91 32.91 -21.70
C LYS A 151 15.37 33.02 -20.25
N THR A 152 15.77 34.22 -19.81
CA THR A 152 16.18 34.47 -18.42
C THR A 152 15.05 34.18 -17.42
N PHE A 153 13.80 34.50 -17.78
CA PHE A 153 12.65 34.16 -16.93
C PHE A 153 12.47 32.65 -16.77
N LEU A 154 12.66 31.87 -17.84
CA LEU A 154 12.54 30.41 -17.79
C LEU A 154 13.64 29.79 -16.90
N GLU A 155 14.87 30.30 -16.99
CA GLU A 155 16.01 29.84 -16.18
C GLU A 155 15.88 30.20 -14.70
N ALA A 156 15.16 31.27 -14.36
CA ALA A 156 14.94 31.72 -12.99
C ALA A 156 13.85 30.94 -12.24
N MET A 157 13.18 29.97 -12.87
CA MET A 157 12.11 29.21 -12.21
C MET A 157 12.67 28.30 -11.11
N PRO A 158 12.11 28.34 -9.88
CA PRO A 158 12.63 27.57 -8.76
C PRO A 158 12.40 26.06 -8.94
N THR A 159 13.37 25.25 -8.49
CA THR A 159 13.26 23.79 -8.51
C THR A 159 12.53 23.26 -7.26
N LEU A 160 11.97 22.04 -7.36
CA LEU A 160 11.31 21.39 -6.23
C LEU A 160 12.26 21.20 -5.03
N GLU A 161 13.55 20.93 -5.26
CA GLU A 161 14.55 20.78 -4.20
C GLU A 161 14.73 22.07 -3.39
N LEU A 162 14.60 23.24 -4.03
CA LEU A 162 14.61 24.54 -3.35
C LEU A 162 13.36 24.74 -2.50
N LEU A 163 12.21 24.22 -2.94
CA LEU A 163 10.92 24.36 -2.25
C LEU A 163 10.67 23.27 -1.20
N MET A 164 11.35 22.12 -1.31
CA MET A 164 11.28 20.98 -0.41
C MET A 164 12.69 20.46 -0.10
N PRO A 165 13.44 21.14 0.77
CA PRO A 165 14.76 20.66 1.18
C PRO A 165 14.66 19.28 1.84
N THR A 166 15.66 18.44 1.60
CA THR A 166 15.72 17.09 2.15
C THR A 166 15.74 17.14 3.67
N ILE A 167 14.79 16.47 4.32
CA ILE A 167 14.72 16.39 5.78
C ILE A 167 15.79 15.42 6.28
N ASN A 168 16.75 15.93 7.05
CA ASN A 168 17.79 15.11 7.69
C ASN A 168 17.31 14.62 9.06
N ALA A 169 17.44 13.30 9.33
CA ALA A 169 17.07 12.71 10.61
C ALA A 169 17.82 13.33 11.81
N VAL A 170 19.05 13.81 11.61
CA VAL A 170 19.83 14.52 12.62
C VAL A 170 19.20 15.88 12.96
N GLU A 171 18.76 16.62 11.95
CA GLU A 171 18.08 17.92 12.14
C GLU A 171 16.73 17.74 12.84
N VAL A 172 15.97 16.71 12.46
CA VAL A 172 14.70 16.39 13.13
C VAL A 172 14.93 16.02 14.59
N LYS A 173 15.97 15.22 14.88
CA LYS A 173 16.34 14.88 16.26
C LYS A 173 16.71 16.14 17.05
N GLN A 174 17.53 17.02 16.48
CA GLN A 174 17.91 18.28 17.13
C GLN A 174 16.70 19.19 17.41
N LEU A 175 15.75 19.29 16.47
CA LEU A 175 14.51 20.05 16.66
C LEU A 175 13.64 19.47 17.78
N VAL A 176 13.60 18.15 17.91
CA VAL A 176 12.89 17.44 18.99
C VAL A 176 13.58 17.70 20.33
N ASP A 177 14.89 17.53 20.40
CA ASP A 177 15.70 17.75 21.61
C ASP A 177 15.57 19.21 22.10
N GLN A 178 15.70 20.20 21.21
CA GLN A 178 15.50 21.63 21.53
C GLN A 178 14.10 21.92 22.06
N ARG A 179 13.07 21.25 21.53
CA ARG A 179 11.69 21.35 22.06
C ARG A 179 11.55 20.74 23.45
N HIS A 180 12.27 19.64 23.74
CA HIS A 180 12.29 19.02 25.06
C HIS A 180 13.01 19.92 26.07
N ASP A 181 14.13 20.53 25.69
CA ASP A 181 14.89 21.43 26.55
C ASP A 181 14.12 22.73 26.83
N ALA A 182 13.47 23.31 25.83
CA ALA A 182 12.60 24.48 26.00
C ALA A 182 11.32 24.21 26.81
N ARG A 183 10.92 22.93 26.95
CA ARG A 183 9.85 22.51 27.87
C ARG A 183 10.40 22.33 29.28
N ARG A 184 11.54 21.66 29.46
CA ARG A 184 12.20 21.50 30.77
C ARG A 184 12.54 22.85 31.42
N SER A 185 13.10 23.78 30.65
CA SER A 185 13.44 25.12 31.13
C SER A 185 12.22 25.93 31.59
N ARG A 186 11.00 25.64 31.09
CA ARG A 186 9.76 26.27 31.56
C ARG A 186 9.29 25.73 32.91
N TYR A 187 9.56 24.46 33.19
CA TYR A 187 9.23 23.86 34.49
C TYR A 187 10.23 24.30 35.57
N ASP A 188 11.51 24.50 35.24
CA ASP A 188 12.50 24.98 36.22
C ASP A 188 12.27 26.44 36.65
N THR A 189 11.65 27.28 35.82
CA THR A 189 11.31 28.68 36.19
C THR A 189 10.05 28.82 37.06
N ASP A 190 9.17 27.83 37.08
CA ASP A 190 7.93 27.85 37.89
C ASP A 190 8.09 27.19 39.27
N THR A 191 9.26 26.64 39.60
CA THR A 191 9.48 25.92 40.87
C THR A 191 10.14 26.77 41.98
N TYR A 192 10.37 28.07 41.73
CA TYR A 192 10.89 29.02 42.73
C TYR A 192 10.17 30.38 42.64
N GLN A 193 8.90 30.41 43.03
CA GLN A 193 8.20 31.59 43.57
C GLN A 193 7.26 31.13 44.68
#